data_AF-A0A7V3MY94-F1
#
_entry.id   AF-A0A7V3MY94-F1
#
_cell.length_a   1.000
_cell.length_b   1.000
_cell.length_c   1.000
_cell.angle_alpha   90.00
_cell.angle_beta   90.00
_cell.angle_gamma   90.00
#
_symmetry.space_group_name_H-M   'P 1'
#
loop_
_entity.id
_entity.type
_entity.pdbx_description
1 polymer ?
#
loop_
_entity_poly.entity_id
_entity_poly.type
_entity_poly.pdbx_seq_one_letter_code
_entity_poly.pdbx_strand_id
1 'polypeptide(L)'
;MAKQLAAVLGTGQTKYVAKRHDVSMNGMVREAIDKALADAGSTFDDIDAVVVGKAPDFFEGVMMPELFMSDAVGATDKPLMRVHTAGSGGGYAGVVAASL
;
A
#
# COMPACT_ATOMS: atom_id res chain seq x y z
N MET A 1 19.18 -18.44 13.67
CA MET A 1 18.27 -18.69 12.52
C MET A 1 18.88 -17.99 11.31
N ALA A 2 18.87 -18.62 10.13
CA ALA A 2 19.29 -17.93 8.91
C ALA A 2 18.27 -16.83 8.56
N LYS A 3 18.72 -15.72 7.96
CA LYS A 3 17.84 -14.62 7.55
C LYS A 3 16.90 -15.11 6.45
N GLN A 4 15.58 -14.91 6.60
CA GLN A 4 14.64 -15.12 5.50
C GLN A 4 14.86 -14.05 4.44
N LEU A 5 14.96 -14.47 3.18
CA LEU A 5 15.08 -13.56 2.05
C LEU A 5 13.68 -13.15 1.60
N ALA A 6 13.50 -11.85 1.32
CA ALA A 6 12.28 -11.33 0.74
C ALA A 6 12.37 -11.31 -0.79
N ALA A 7 11.24 -11.58 -1.45
CA ALA A 7 11.09 -11.49 -2.90
C ALA A 7 9.87 -10.62 -3.25
N VAL A 8 9.93 -9.93 -4.37
CA VAL A 8 8.77 -9.20 -4.93
C VAL A 8 8.03 -10.15 -5.85
N LEU A 9 6.76 -10.45 -5.53
CA LEU A 9 5.94 -11.40 -6.28
C LEU A 9 5.13 -10.74 -7.40
N GLY A 10 4.75 -9.47 -7.22
CA GLY A 10 4.03 -8.71 -8.24
C GLY A 10 4.06 -7.21 -7.99
N THR A 11 3.77 -6.43 -9.02
CA THR A 11 3.77 -4.97 -8.97
C THR A 11 2.55 -4.38 -9.67
N GLY A 12 2.11 -3.21 -9.22
CA GLY A 12 0.96 -2.53 -9.80
C GLY A 12 1.06 -1.02 -9.64
N GLN A 13 0.72 -0.30 -10.70
CA GLN A 13 0.88 1.14 -10.77
C GLN A 13 -0.30 1.78 -11.51
N THR A 14 -0.74 2.94 -11.03
CA THR A 14 -1.74 3.76 -11.71
C THR A 14 -1.10 4.65 -12.77
N LYS A 15 -1.92 5.35 -13.56
CA LYS A 15 -1.44 6.33 -14.53
C LYS A 15 -0.97 7.61 -13.81
N TYR A 16 0.25 8.05 -14.13
CA TYR A 16 0.84 9.24 -13.50
C TYR A 16 0.33 10.49 -14.20
N VAL A 17 -0.40 11.31 -13.45
CA VAL A 17 -0.90 12.62 -13.85
C VAL A 17 -0.87 13.54 -12.63
N ALA A 18 -0.86 14.86 -12.84
CA ALA A 18 -0.78 15.80 -11.72
C ALA A 18 -1.97 15.68 -10.75
N LYS A 19 -3.17 15.45 -11.27
CA LYS A 19 -4.40 15.24 -10.50
C LYS A 19 -5.33 14.30 -11.26
N ARG A 20 -6.06 13.45 -10.52
CA ARG A 20 -7.18 12.66 -11.03
C ARG A 20 -8.46 13.13 -10.36
N HIS A 21 -9.45 13.47 -11.19
CA HIS A 21 -10.77 13.91 -10.74
C HIS A 21 -11.85 12.85 -10.97
N ASP A 22 -11.48 11.76 -11.64
CA ASP A 22 -12.32 10.65 -12.07
C ASP A 22 -12.36 9.50 -11.05
N VAL A 23 -11.51 9.53 -10.02
CA VAL A 23 -11.39 8.45 -9.04
C VAL A 23 -11.13 9.00 -7.64
N SER A 24 -11.60 8.29 -6.62
CA SER A 24 -11.26 8.56 -5.22
C SER A 24 -9.86 8.04 -4.88
N MET A 25 -9.33 8.44 -3.72
CA MET A 25 -8.08 7.88 -3.20
C MET A 25 -8.16 6.35 -3.05
N ASN A 26 -9.26 5.84 -2.49
CA ASN A 26 -9.50 4.41 -2.33
C ASN A 26 -9.58 3.69 -3.69
N GLY A 27 -10.25 4.28 -4.68
CA GLY A 27 -10.31 3.72 -6.02
C GLY A 27 -8.94 3.69 -6.71
N MET A 28 -8.14 4.75 -6.55
CA MET A 28 -6.79 4.82 -7.11
C MET A 28 -5.87 3.75 -6.51
N VAL A 29 -5.97 3.54 -5.20
CA VAL A 29 -5.24 2.49 -4.49
C VAL A 29 -5.65 1.12 -5.01
N ARG A 30 -6.96 0.89 -5.19
CA ARG A 30 -7.46 -0.39 -5.70
C ARG A 30 -7.01 -0.70 -7.12
N GLU A 31 -6.98 0.29 -8.01
CA GLU A 31 -6.42 0.12 -9.36
C GLU A 31 -4.97 -0.36 -9.37
N ALA A 32 -4.15 0.06 -8.40
CA ALA A 32 -2.77 -0.41 -8.27
C ALA A 32 -2.71 -1.81 -7.65
N ILE A 33 -3.48 -2.06 -6.59
CA ILE A 33 -3.46 -3.33 -5.87
C ILE A 33 -4.01 -4.47 -6.74
N ASP A 34 -5.11 -4.26 -7.46
CA ASP A 34 -5.70 -5.28 -8.33
C ASP A 34 -4.70 -5.72 -9.41
N LYS A 35 -3.90 -4.79 -9.95
CA LYS A 35 -2.81 -5.10 -10.89
C LYS A 35 -1.69 -5.89 -10.22
N ALA A 36 -1.28 -5.50 -9.01
CA ALA A 36 -0.22 -6.18 -8.28
C ALA A 36 -0.59 -7.61 -7.89
N LEU A 37 -1.85 -7.83 -7.46
CA LEU A 37 -2.39 -9.16 -7.15
C LEU A 37 -2.50 -10.03 -8.40
N ALA A 38 -2.97 -9.45 -9.52
CA ALA A 38 -3.02 -10.15 -10.79
C ALA A 38 -1.62 -10.56 -11.30
N ASP A 39 -0.63 -9.68 -11.16
CA ASP A 39 0.77 -9.94 -11.52
C ASP A 39 1.40 -11.03 -10.63
N ALA A 40 1.08 -11.02 -9.33
CA ALA A 40 1.53 -12.04 -8.37
C ALA A 40 0.79 -13.38 -8.48
N GLY A 41 -0.38 -13.42 -9.14
CA GLY A 41 -1.27 -14.59 -9.13
C GLY A 41 -1.85 -14.88 -7.74
N SER A 42 -2.04 -13.85 -6.91
CA SER A 42 -2.51 -13.96 -5.53
C SER A 42 -3.84 -13.24 -5.34
N THR A 43 -4.47 -13.45 -4.19
CA THR A 43 -5.69 -12.80 -3.76
C THR A 43 -5.46 -12.04 -2.45
N PHE A 44 -6.45 -11.27 -2.01
CA PHE A 44 -6.37 -10.62 -0.70
C PHE A 44 -6.27 -11.64 0.43
N ASP A 45 -6.81 -12.84 0.30
CA ASP A 45 -6.77 -13.87 1.35
C ASP A 45 -5.34 -14.36 1.64
N ASP A 46 -4.43 -14.19 0.68
CA ASP A 46 -3.02 -14.58 0.79
C ASP A 46 -2.15 -13.51 1.50
N ILE A 47 -2.74 -12.37 1.86
CA ILE A 47 -2.02 -11.25 2.48
C ILE A 47 -2.18 -11.28 4.00
N ASP A 48 -1.08 -11.44 4.73
CA ASP A 48 -1.08 -11.48 6.20
C ASP A 48 -1.06 -10.08 6.86
N ALA A 49 -0.40 -9.11 6.23
CA ALA A 49 -0.23 -7.75 6.77
C ALA A 49 -0.05 -6.72 5.64
N VAL A 50 -0.36 -5.46 5.93
CA VAL A 50 -0.25 -4.36 4.96
C VAL A 50 0.64 -3.25 5.51
N VAL A 51 1.62 -2.82 4.70
CA VAL A 51 2.47 -1.66 4.99
C VAL A 51 2.20 -0.57 3.95
N VAL A 52 1.73 0.59 4.41
CA VAL A 52 1.35 1.71 3.53
C VAL A 52 2.31 2.87 3.69
N GLY A 53 2.95 3.26 2.59
CA GLY A 53 3.63 4.54 2.48
C GLY A 53 2.63 5.65 2.17
N LYS A 54 2.46 6.63 3.06
CA LYS A 54 1.51 7.74 2.85
C LYS A 54 2.06 9.06 3.35
N ALA A 55 1.68 10.16 2.68
CA ALA A 55 2.11 11.50 3.09
C ALA A 55 1.55 11.84 4.49
N PRO A 56 2.14 12.82 5.19
CA PRO A 56 1.60 13.32 6.46
C PRO A 56 0.13 13.76 6.36
N ASP A 57 -0.60 13.62 7.46
CA ASP A 57 -2.06 13.88 7.57
C ASP A 57 -2.44 15.26 7.02
N PHE A 58 -1.57 16.25 7.22
CA PHE A 58 -1.74 17.61 6.73
C PHE A 58 -1.95 17.68 5.21
N PHE A 59 -1.28 16.83 4.42
CA PHE A 59 -1.45 16.80 2.97
C PHE A 59 -2.66 15.98 2.53
N GLU A 60 -3.11 15.06 3.37
CA GLU A 60 -4.23 14.16 3.08
C GLU A 60 -5.58 14.76 3.48
N GLY A 61 -5.57 15.77 4.36
CA GLY A 61 -6.78 16.44 4.85
C GLY A 61 -7.60 15.59 5.83
N VAL A 62 -7.08 14.43 6.24
CA VAL A 62 -7.69 13.51 7.21
C VAL A 62 -6.64 12.99 8.17
N MET A 63 -7.03 12.79 9.42
CA MET A 63 -6.19 12.13 10.42
C MET A 63 -6.17 10.62 10.14
N MET A 64 -5.00 10.00 10.24
CA MET A 64 -4.82 8.55 10.02
C MET A 64 -5.47 8.03 8.71
N PRO A 65 -5.10 8.56 7.53
CA PRO A 65 -5.62 8.16 6.22
C PRO A 65 -5.59 6.66 5.95
N GLU A 66 -4.64 5.94 6.54
CA GLU A 66 -4.53 4.48 6.45
C GLU A 66 -5.76 3.76 6.99
N LEU A 67 -6.41 4.28 8.05
CA LEU A 67 -7.62 3.68 8.60
C LEU A 67 -8.82 3.88 7.67
N PHE A 68 -8.95 5.07 7.09
CA PHE A 68 -9.96 5.36 6.07
C PHE A 68 -9.80 4.50 4.81
N MET A 69 -8.56 4.10 4.51
CA MET A 69 -8.21 3.26 3.37
C MET A 69 -8.20 1.76 3.69
N SER A 70 -8.38 1.35 4.94
CA SER A 70 -8.16 -0.03 5.41
C SER A 70 -8.84 -1.09 4.53
N ASP A 71 -10.11 -0.88 4.19
CA ASP A 71 -10.86 -1.77 3.29
C ASP A 71 -10.31 -1.77 1.86
N ALA A 72 -9.97 -0.59 1.34
CA ALA A 72 -9.43 -0.44 -0.02
C ALA A 72 -8.06 -1.11 -0.19
N VAL A 73 -7.22 -1.07 0.85
CA VAL A 73 -5.93 -1.77 0.88
C VAL A 73 -6.06 -3.25 1.26
N GLY A 74 -7.26 -3.74 1.58
CA GLY A 74 -7.50 -5.12 1.98
C GLY A 74 -6.92 -5.49 3.34
N ALA A 75 -6.82 -4.51 4.25
CA ALA A 75 -6.30 -4.67 5.60
C ALA A 75 -7.41 -4.84 6.67
N THR A 76 -8.68 -5.01 6.27
CA THR A 76 -9.76 -5.32 7.21
C THR A 76 -9.41 -6.59 7.98
N ASP A 77 -9.44 -6.50 9.31
CA ASP A 77 -9.05 -7.55 10.25
C ASP A 77 -7.59 -8.03 10.14
N LYS A 78 -6.70 -7.22 9.53
CA LYS A 78 -5.27 -7.52 9.38
C LYS A 78 -4.39 -6.43 9.96
N PRO A 79 -3.16 -6.75 10.40
CA PRO A 79 -2.17 -5.74 10.78
C PRO A 79 -1.94 -4.72 9.66
N LEU A 80 -2.09 -3.44 10.00
CA LEU A 80 -1.86 -2.30 9.11
C LEU A 80 -0.83 -1.36 9.72
N MET A 81 0.30 -1.18 9.04
CA MET A 81 1.35 -0.25 9.44
C MET A 81 1.48 0.88 8.43
N ARG A 82 1.51 2.12 8.91
CA ARG A 82 1.83 3.28 8.08
C ARG A 82 3.28 3.71 8.27
N VAL A 83 3.92 4.02 7.15
CA VAL A 83 5.25 4.61 7.09
C VAL A 83 5.16 5.98 6.43
N HIS A 84 5.70 7.02 7.07
CA HIS A 84 5.78 8.35 6.49
C HIS A 84 7.23 8.88 6.55
N THR A 85 7.88 8.97 5.40
CA THR A 85 9.26 9.50 5.28
C THR A 85 9.33 10.50 4.11
N ALA A 86 8.34 11.40 4.06
CA ALA A 86 8.14 12.36 2.98
C ALA A 86 8.17 11.66 1.60
N GLY A 87 8.96 12.17 0.64
CA GLY A 87 9.06 11.60 -0.71
C GLY A 87 9.59 10.16 -0.78
N SER A 88 10.23 9.67 0.29
CA SER A 88 10.76 8.30 0.36
C SER A 88 9.80 7.27 0.96
N GLY A 89 8.56 7.68 1.30
CA GLY A 89 7.58 6.85 2.00
C GLY A 89 7.32 5.49 1.36
N GLY A 90 7.21 5.44 0.02
CA GLY A 90 7.02 4.17 -0.70
C GLY A 90 8.23 3.24 -0.62
N GLY A 91 9.44 3.77 -0.74
CA GLY A 91 10.67 2.97 -0.63
C GLY A 91 10.87 2.41 0.78
N TYR A 92 10.65 3.22 1.81
CA TYR A 92 10.73 2.76 3.20
C TYR A 92 9.63 1.75 3.54
N ALA A 93 8.42 1.88 3.01
CA ALA A 93 7.36 0.88 3.17
C ALA A 93 7.81 -0.50 2.65
N GLY A 94 8.50 -0.55 1.51
CA GLY A 94 9.08 -1.79 0.99
C GLY A 94 10.16 -2.39 1.89
N VAL A 95 11.05 -1.57 2.45
CA VAL A 95 12.09 -2.02 3.41
C VAL A 95 11.47 -2.56 4.70
N VAL A 96 10.45 -1.88 5.22
CA VAL A 96 9.72 -2.33 6.42
C VAL A 96 9.02 -3.64 6.14
N ALA A 97 8.29 -3.77 5.02
CA ALA A 97 7.60 -5.00 4.64
C ALA A 97 8.57 -6.19 4.51
N ALA A 98 9.77 -5.98 3.95
CA ALA A 98 10.80 -7.01 3.84
C ALA A 98 11.46 -7.41 5.18
N SER A 99 11.12 -6.71 6.27
CA SER A 99 11.69 -6.92 7.61
C SER A 99 10.66 -7.46 8.63
N LEU A 100 9.41 -7.70 8.21
CA LEU A 100 8.34 -8.29 9.03
C LEU A 100 8.50 -9.81 9.13
#